data_AF-A0AAW7VR77-F1
#
_entry.id   AF-A0AAW7VR77-F1
#
_cell.length_a   1.000
_cell.length_b   1.000
_cell.length_c   1.000
_cell.angle_alpha   90.00
_cell.angle_beta   90.00
_cell.angle_gamma   90.00
#
_symmetry.space_group_name_H-M   'P 1'
#
loop_
_entity.id
_entity.type
_entity.pdbx_description
1 polymer ?
#
loop_
_entity_poly.entity_id
_entity_poly.type
_entity_poly.pdbx_seq_one_letter_code
_entity_poly.pdbx_strand_id
1 'polypeptide(L)'
;MPAHTRIDRSLAGDAPWLFLSPHLDDAVLSCGALIEAQAGGREIIVATLFTEATPGPHTRAARSFLRQCTHSSALDLFEARKTEDNKVLTEMGARPLHMGGVDALFRRRRLPRIGNPAWGRVRPGLPHRYPTFRFDVALGRISHAEKALINRLQGDVAELMALTGAELLFCPVGVGKHVDHLITREAGMAHQQNLVLYSDFPYDLVSGPDTSRLDRLGYVPWSWDRGLASKQGRIRQYATQADSLFPGGKIPPRAETYFVPAQGN
;
A
#
# COMPACT_ATOMS: atom_id res chain seq x y z
N MET A 1 -27.70 -22.15 -2.75
CA MET A 1 -26.36 -22.18 -2.11
C MET A 1 -25.98 -20.74 -1.80
N PRO A 2 -25.37 -20.42 -0.65
CA PRO A 2 -24.86 -19.07 -0.44
C PRO A 2 -23.91 -18.72 -1.58
N ALA A 3 -24.03 -17.53 -2.14
CA ALA A 3 -23.16 -17.11 -3.22
C ALA A 3 -21.72 -17.06 -2.69
N HIS A 4 -20.88 -18.01 -3.11
CA HIS A 4 -19.46 -18.02 -2.75
C HIS A 4 -18.80 -16.82 -3.40
N THR A 5 -18.18 -15.95 -2.61
CA THR A 5 -17.39 -14.81 -3.13
C THR A 5 -16.17 -15.33 -3.90
N ARG A 6 -15.49 -14.47 -4.66
CA ARG A 6 -14.25 -14.88 -5.35
C ARG A 6 -13.15 -15.32 -4.38
N ILE A 7 -13.10 -14.73 -3.19
CA ILE A 7 -12.19 -15.17 -2.13
C ILE A 7 -12.60 -16.58 -1.68
N ASP A 8 -13.89 -16.83 -1.40
CA ASP A 8 -14.35 -18.16 -0.96
C ASP A 8 -14.07 -19.25 -1.98
N ARG A 9 -14.23 -18.95 -3.28
CA ARG A 9 -13.88 -19.89 -4.35
C ARG A 9 -12.38 -20.13 -4.42
N SER A 10 -11.59 -19.07 -4.38
CA SER A 10 -10.14 -19.18 -4.48
C SER A 10 -9.55 -19.93 -3.28
N LEU A 11 -10.11 -19.75 -2.07
CA LEU A 11 -9.72 -20.48 -0.85
C LEU A 11 -9.80 -22.01 -0.98
N ALA A 12 -10.57 -22.55 -1.94
CA ALA A 12 -10.66 -23.99 -2.19
C ALA A 12 -9.55 -24.52 -3.11
N GLY A 13 -8.81 -23.64 -3.81
CA GLY A 13 -7.68 -23.99 -4.67
C GLY A 13 -6.34 -23.53 -4.09
N ASP A 14 -5.29 -23.59 -4.91
CA ASP A 14 -3.90 -23.26 -4.58
C ASP A 14 -3.28 -22.22 -5.54
N ALA A 15 -4.10 -21.62 -6.41
CA ALA A 15 -3.65 -20.64 -7.38
C ALA A 15 -2.97 -19.43 -6.69
N PRO A 16 -1.90 -18.85 -7.27
CA PRO A 16 -1.17 -17.75 -6.65
C PRO A 16 -2.02 -16.51 -6.39
N TRP A 17 -1.68 -15.75 -5.34
CA TRP A 17 -2.28 -14.45 -5.07
C TRP A 17 -1.24 -13.33 -5.12
N LEU A 18 -1.63 -12.19 -5.69
CA LEU A 18 -0.81 -10.99 -5.74
C LEU A 18 -1.42 -9.90 -4.84
N PHE A 19 -0.65 -9.40 -3.89
CA PHE A 19 -0.99 -8.26 -3.05
C PHE A 19 -0.19 -7.04 -3.50
N LEU A 20 -0.87 -5.95 -3.79
CA LEU A 20 -0.25 -4.65 -4.01
C LEU A 20 -0.20 -3.91 -2.68
N SER A 21 1.01 -3.63 -2.20
CA SER A 21 1.27 -2.80 -1.03
C SER A 21 1.69 -1.41 -1.51
N PRO A 22 1.06 -0.31 -1.07
CA PRO A 22 1.57 1.04 -1.34
C PRO A 22 2.96 1.22 -0.75
N HIS A 23 3.12 1.00 0.55
CA HIS A 23 4.37 1.15 1.28
C HIS A 23 4.83 -0.16 1.93
N LEU A 24 6.05 -0.12 2.46
CA LEU A 24 6.75 -1.23 3.10
C LEU A 24 6.18 -1.49 4.51
N ASP A 25 4.95 -2.01 4.57
CA ASP A 25 4.18 -2.38 5.77
C ASP A 25 2.69 -2.63 5.48
N ASP A 26 2.08 -1.85 4.58
CA ASP A 26 0.61 -1.76 4.41
C ASP A 26 -0.09 -3.10 4.17
N ALA A 27 0.46 -3.97 3.32
CA ALA A 27 -0.13 -5.28 3.05
C ALA A 27 -0.13 -6.17 4.30
N VAL A 28 0.91 -6.13 5.14
CA VAL A 28 0.93 -6.90 6.39
C VAL A 28 0.04 -6.24 7.45
N LEU A 29 0.04 -4.90 7.53
CA LEU A 29 -0.87 -4.15 8.40
C LEU A 29 -2.33 -4.45 8.08
N SER A 30 -2.70 -4.57 6.81
CA SER A 30 -4.09 -4.70 6.38
C SER A 30 -4.54 -6.16 6.21
N CYS A 31 -3.65 -7.02 5.70
CA CYS A 31 -3.96 -8.39 5.24
C CYS A 31 -3.06 -9.47 5.86
N GLY A 32 -2.21 -9.14 6.83
CA GLY A 32 -1.19 -10.06 7.35
C GLY A 32 -1.75 -11.38 7.88
N ALA A 33 -2.96 -11.41 8.44
CA ALA A 33 -3.54 -12.63 8.96
C ALA A 33 -3.99 -13.57 7.83
N LEU A 34 -4.63 -13.04 6.78
CA LEU A 34 -4.98 -13.82 5.59
C LEU A 34 -3.72 -14.29 4.83
N ILE A 35 -2.73 -13.41 4.65
CA ILE A 35 -1.45 -13.75 3.99
C ILE A 35 -0.82 -14.96 4.66
N GLU A 36 -0.60 -14.89 5.98
CA GLU A 36 0.06 -15.96 6.73
C GLU A 36 -0.76 -17.26 6.74
N ALA A 37 -2.10 -17.15 6.79
CA ALA A 37 -2.98 -18.31 6.75
C ALA A 37 -2.99 -19.03 5.38
N GLN A 38 -2.59 -18.35 4.30
CA GLN A 38 -2.64 -18.90 2.94
C GLN A 38 -1.27 -19.26 2.38
N ALA A 39 -0.20 -18.65 2.87
CA ALA A 39 1.17 -18.88 2.40
C ALA A 39 1.65 -20.35 2.50
N GLY A 40 1.04 -21.17 3.35
CA GLY A 40 1.36 -22.61 3.42
C GLY A 40 0.72 -23.48 2.32
N GLY A 41 -0.26 -22.96 1.59
CA GLY A 41 -1.06 -23.72 0.61
C GLY A 41 -1.11 -23.11 -0.79
N ARG A 42 -0.60 -21.90 -1.00
CA ARG A 42 -0.48 -21.24 -2.30
C ARG A 42 0.71 -20.29 -2.31
N GLU A 43 1.20 -19.92 -3.50
CA GLU A 43 2.17 -18.83 -3.61
C GLU A 43 1.48 -17.49 -3.28
N ILE A 44 2.05 -16.75 -2.33
CA ILE A 44 1.66 -15.38 -2.03
C ILE A 44 2.77 -14.43 -2.45
N ILE A 45 2.45 -13.48 -3.32
CA ILE A 45 3.36 -12.44 -3.77
C ILE A 45 2.90 -11.11 -3.19
N VAL A 46 3.80 -10.37 -2.56
CA VAL A 46 3.54 -9.00 -2.11
C VAL A 46 4.42 -8.05 -2.91
N ALA A 47 3.81 -7.34 -3.85
CA ALA A 47 4.43 -6.31 -4.64
C ALA A 47 4.25 -4.95 -3.98
N THR A 48 5.33 -4.40 -3.42
CA THR A 48 5.35 -3.10 -2.78
C THR A 48 5.76 -2.02 -3.78
N LEU A 49 4.87 -1.05 -4.03
CA LEU A 49 5.01 -0.09 -5.12
C LEU A 49 6.00 1.02 -4.80
N PHE A 50 5.89 1.64 -3.62
CA PHE A 50 6.66 2.83 -3.26
C PHE A 50 7.75 2.50 -2.24
N THR A 51 8.88 2.01 -2.75
CA THR A 51 10.00 1.49 -1.95
C THR A 51 11.24 2.37 -1.96
N GLU A 52 11.16 3.56 -2.55
CA GLU A 52 12.30 4.45 -2.72
C GLU A 52 12.01 5.88 -2.24
N ALA A 53 13.09 6.60 -1.92
CA ALA A 53 13.07 8.02 -1.62
C ALA A 53 14.11 8.78 -2.47
N THR A 54 13.85 10.06 -2.74
CA THR A 54 14.89 10.92 -3.35
C THR A 54 15.78 11.55 -2.28
N PRO A 55 17.06 11.82 -2.57
CA PRO A 55 17.95 12.54 -1.65
C PRO A 55 17.42 13.93 -1.27
N GLY A 56 18.04 14.57 -0.27
CA GLY A 56 17.70 15.93 0.14
C GLY A 56 17.96 17.01 -0.95
N PRO A 57 17.55 18.26 -0.69
CA PRO A 57 16.87 18.75 0.52
C PRO A 57 15.39 18.35 0.56
N HIS A 58 14.90 17.94 1.73
CA HIS A 58 13.51 17.50 1.93
C HIS A 58 12.55 18.64 2.33
N THR A 59 11.24 18.42 2.19
CA THR A 59 10.20 19.32 2.71
C THR A 59 10.10 19.27 4.23
N ARG A 60 9.35 20.20 4.85
CA ARG A 60 9.06 20.13 6.30
C ARG A 60 8.30 18.86 6.67
N ALA A 61 7.36 18.43 5.82
CA ALA A 61 6.59 17.21 6.01
C ALA A 61 7.48 15.96 6.00
N ALA A 62 8.31 15.81 4.96
CA ALA A 62 9.27 14.70 4.86
C ALA A 62 10.26 14.72 6.04
N ARG A 63 10.79 15.88 6.45
CA ARG A 63 11.63 15.96 7.65
C ARG A 63 10.90 15.59 8.94
N SER A 64 9.60 15.88 9.05
CA SER A 64 8.79 15.50 10.21
C SER A 64 8.60 13.99 10.28
N PHE A 65 8.30 13.38 9.13
CA PHE A 65 8.19 11.93 8.99
C PHE A 65 9.50 11.23 9.36
N LEU A 66 10.64 11.69 8.81
CA LEU A 66 11.96 11.16 9.18
C LEU A 66 12.21 11.20 10.69
N ARG A 67 11.89 12.32 11.37
CA ARG A 67 12.03 12.43 12.83
C ARG A 67 11.10 11.48 13.59
N GLN A 68 9.87 11.27 13.12
CA GLN A 68 8.93 10.33 13.74
C GLN A 68 9.43 8.90 13.65
N CYS A 69 10.04 8.53 12.52
CA CYS A 69 10.72 7.25 12.36
C CYS A 69 12.10 7.21 13.05
N THR A 70 12.53 8.27 13.75
CA THR A 70 13.87 8.39 14.38
C THR A 70 15.05 8.27 13.41
N HIS A 71 14.86 8.60 12.13
CA HIS A 71 15.89 8.57 11.10
C HIS A 71 16.27 9.99 10.62
N SER A 72 17.52 10.18 10.22
CA SER A 72 18.03 11.45 9.66
C SER A 72 18.14 11.45 8.13
N SER A 73 18.22 10.27 7.51
CA SER A 73 18.39 10.08 6.06
C SER A 73 17.18 9.33 5.51
N ALA A 74 16.64 9.83 4.40
CA ALA A 74 15.55 9.16 3.71
C ALA A 74 16.01 7.87 3.00
N LEU A 75 17.24 7.86 2.48
CA LEU A 75 17.76 6.66 1.81
C LEU A 75 17.96 5.54 2.83
N ASP A 76 18.58 5.85 3.97
CA ASP A 76 18.84 4.88 5.04
C ASP A 76 17.53 4.32 5.61
N LEU A 77 16.52 5.19 5.79
CA LEU A 77 15.19 4.75 6.22
C LEU A 77 14.58 3.74 5.24
N PHE A 78 14.62 4.01 3.94
CA PHE A 78 14.00 3.11 2.96
C PHE A 78 14.79 1.81 2.79
N GLU A 79 16.13 1.81 2.93
CA GLU A 79 16.90 0.57 3.00
C GLU A 79 16.56 -0.27 4.24
N ALA A 80 16.41 0.37 5.40
CA ALA A 80 15.97 -0.30 6.62
C ALA A 80 14.56 -0.90 6.46
N ARG A 81 13.62 -0.12 5.91
CA ARG A 81 12.25 -0.59 5.63
C ARG A 81 12.21 -1.76 4.64
N LYS A 82 13.03 -1.73 3.57
CA LYS A 82 13.14 -2.86 2.62
C LYS A 82 13.67 -4.11 3.32
N THR A 83 14.65 -3.94 4.20
CA THR A 83 15.19 -5.05 5.02
C THR A 83 14.13 -5.64 5.94
N GLU A 84 13.37 -4.80 6.65
CA GLU A 84 12.27 -5.21 7.51
C GLU A 84 11.20 -5.98 6.71
N ASP A 85 10.73 -5.42 5.59
CA ASP A 85 9.68 -6.00 4.76
C ASP A 85 10.09 -7.36 4.16
N ASN A 86 11.30 -7.46 3.61
CA ASN A 86 11.83 -8.71 3.09
C ASN A 86 11.85 -9.80 4.17
N LYS A 87 12.33 -9.45 5.37
CA LYS A 87 12.41 -10.38 6.49
C LYS A 87 11.02 -10.85 6.89
N VAL A 88 10.09 -9.93 7.16
CA VAL A 88 8.75 -10.25 7.63
C VAL A 88 7.99 -11.12 6.62
N LEU A 89 8.00 -10.73 5.35
CA LEU A 89 7.28 -11.46 4.30
C LEU A 89 7.86 -12.86 4.10
N THR A 90 9.20 -12.98 4.07
CA THR A 90 9.86 -14.29 3.94
C THR A 90 9.52 -15.21 5.13
N GLU A 91 9.54 -14.69 6.36
CA GLU A 91 9.14 -15.46 7.55
C GLU A 91 7.65 -15.85 7.57
N MET A 92 6.80 -15.12 6.85
CA MET A 92 5.39 -15.45 6.65
C MET A 92 5.17 -16.44 5.51
N GLY A 93 6.23 -16.84 4.77
CA GLY A 93 6.12 -17.69 3.58
C GLY A 93 5.65 -16.95 2.32
N ALA A 94 5.62 -15.61 2.34
CA ALA A 94 5.27 -14.79 1.19
C ALA A 94 6.53 -14.31 0.46
N ARG A 95 6.41 -14.11 -0.86
CA ARG A 95 7.48 -13.59 -1.71
C ARG A 95 7.42 -12.06 -1.78
N PRO A 96 8.42 -11.34 -1.26
CA PRO A 96 8.49 -9.88 -1.41
C PRO A 96 8.93 -9.49 -2.82
N LEU A 97 8.35 -8.42 -3.35
CA LEU A 97 8.78 -7.77 -4.59
C LEU A 97 8.73 -6.25 -4.43
N HIS A 98 9.87 -5.57 -4.55
CA HIS A 98 9.98 -4.12 -4.41
C HIS A 98 10.05 -3.45 -5.78
N MET A 99 9.09 -2.59 -6.13
CA MET A 99 8.93 -2.04 -7.48
C MET A 99 9.69 -0.73 -7.73
N GLY A 100 10.36 -0.16 -6.73
CA GLY A 100 11.25 0.98 -6.93
C GLY A 100 10.54 2.34 -7.09
N GLY A 101 9.24 2.41 -6.84
CA GLY A 101 8.49 3.67 -6.89
C GLY A 101 8.92 4.63 -5.78
N VAL A 102 8.92 5.93 -6.09
CA VAL A 102 9.26 6.96 -5.10
C VAL A 102 8.02 7.36 -4.30
N ASP A 103 8.08 7.22 -2.98
CA ASP A 103 7.07 7.64 -2.02
C ASP A 103 6.67 9.11 -2.20
N ALA A 104 5.37 9.42 -2.06
CA ALA A 104 4.79 10.74 -2.26
C ALA A 104 5.52 11.88 -1.51
N LEU A 105 5.97 11.66 -0.28
CA LEU A 105 6.67 12.66 0.54
C LEU A 105 8.04 13.03 -0.03
N PHE A 106 8.66 12.09 -0.76
CA PHE A 106 9.97 12.24 -1.37
C PHE A 106 9.89 12.45 -2.89
N ARG A 107 8.69 12.48 -3.46
CA ARG A 107 8.48 12.62 -4.90
C ARG A 107 8.68 14.06 -5.36
N ARG A 108 9.56 14.24 -6.34
CA ARG A 108 9.85 15.54 -6.96
C ARG A 108 8.97 15.83 -8.17
N ARG A 109 8.64 17.09 -8.40
CA ARG A 109 8.08 17.59 -9.66
C ARG A 109 9.19 17.67 -10.69
N ARG A 110 8.87 17.32 -11.94
CA ARG A 110 9.71 17.68 -13.08
C ARG A 110 9.53 19.18 -13.32
N LEU A 111 10.47 19.99 -12.84
CA LEU A 111 10.47 21.43 -13.12
C LEU A 111 10.77 21.63 -14.62
N PRO A 112 10.05 22.53 -15.33
CA PRO A 112 10.42 22.89 -16.69
C PRO A 112 11.84 23.47 -16.70
N ARG A 113 12.64 23.16 -17.73
CA ARG A 113 14.04 23.64 -17.88
C ARG A 113 14.17 25.16 -17.98
N ILE A 114 13.05 25.87 -18.12
CA ILE A 114 12.96 27.33 -18.19
C ILE A 114 12.80 27.86 -16.76
N GLY A 115 13.90 27.86 -16.00
CA GLY A 115 13.90 28.37 -14.63
C GLY A 115 15.24 28.14 -13.94
N ASN A 116 15.67 29.11 -13.13
CA ASN A 116 16.96 29.04 -12.44
C ASN A 116 16.93 27.91 -11.36
N PRO A 117 17.81 26.89 -11.43
CA PRO A 117 17.85 25.76 -10.48
C PRO A 117 18.00 26.19 -9.02
N ALA A 118 18.52 27.40 -8.76
CA ALA A 118 18.72 27.95 -7.43
C ALA A 118 17.42 28.12 -6.62
N TRP A 119 16.25 28.23 -7.26
CA TRP A 119 14.97 28.42 -6.57
C TRP A 119 14.57 27.23 -5.68
N GLY A 120 15.03 26.01 -6.01
CA GLY A 120 14.82 24.82 -5.19
C GLY A 120 15.55 24.86 -3.84
N ARG A 121 16.66 25.62 -3.74
CA ARG A 121 17.40 25.83 -2.48
C ARG A 121 16.72 26.88 -1.60
N VAL A 122 16.07 27.88 -2.21
CA VAL A 122 15.39 29.00 -1.51
C VAL A 122 13.97 28.62 -1.05
N ARG A 123 13.28 27.74 -1.79
CA ARG A 123 11.95 27.23 -1.43
C ARG A 123 11.92 25.69 -1.53
N PRO A 124 12.22 24.96 -0.45
CA PRO A 124 12.31 23.49 -0.45
C PRO A 124 11.04 22.77 -0.91
N GLY A 125 9.86 23.40 -0.80
CA GLY A 125 8.59 22.82 -1.27
C GLY A 125 8.35 22.91 -2.78
N LEU A 126 9.00 23.84 -3.50
CA LEU A 126 8.78 24.09 -4.93
C LEU A 126 9.10 22.88 -5.84
N PRO A 127 10.20 22.12 -5.60
CA PRO A 127 10.51 20.95 -6.40
C PRO A 127 9.75 19.69 -5.96
N HIS A 128 8.90 19.72 -4.93
CA HIS A 128 8.19 18.53 -4.44
C HIS A 128 6.75 18.49 -4.95
N ARG A 129 6.25 17.29 -5.25
CA ARG A 129 4.92 17.11 -5.85
C ARG A 129 3.81 17.18 -4.81
N TYR A 130 4.06 16.62 -3.63
CA TYR A 130 3.19 16.70 -2.47
C TYR A 130 3.93 17.42 -1.34
N PRO A 131 4.09 18.76 -1.42
CA PRO A 131 4.88 19.50 -0.45
C PRO A 131 4.27 19.52 0.96
N THR A 132 2.97 19.24 1.10
CA THR A 132 2.28 19.18 2.39
C THR A 132 1.59 17.84 2.64
N PHE A 133 1.86 17.24 3.81
CA PHE A 133 1.22 15.98 4.22
C PHE A 133 -0.30 16.17 4.38
N ARG A 134 -0.72 17.23 5.08
CA ARG A 134 -2.13 17.46 5.41
C ARG A 134 -3.02 17.85 4.24
N PHE A 135 -2.53 18.59 3.24
CA PHE A 135 -3.38 19.10 2.16
C PHE A 135 -3.22 18.37 0.83
N ASP A 136 -2.07 17.73 0.58
CA ASP A 136 -1.83 17.08 -0.70
C ASP A 136 -1.81 15.55 -0.58
N VAL A 137 -1.19 15.02 0.48
CA VAL A 137 -1.08 13.56 0.70
C VAL A 137 -2.35 12.99 1.35
N ALA A 138 -2.82 13.57 2.46
CA ALA A 138 -3.94 13.06 3.24
C ALA A 138 -5.33 13.49 2.74
N LEU A 139 -5.44 14.50 1.86
CA LEU A 139 -6.72 14.88 1.23
C LEU A 139 -7.03 14.06 -0.04
N GLY A 140 -6.12 13.18 -0.48
CA GLY A 140 -6.37 12.27 -1.60
C GLY A 140 -6.49 12.91 -2.97
N ARG A 141 -5.93 14.11 -3.18
CA ARG A 141 -5.95 14.77 -4.48
C ARG A 141 -4.81 14.26 -5.35
N ILE A 142 -5.06 13.20 -6.13
CA ILE A 142 -4.11 12.72 -7.13
C ILE A 142 -3.83 13.85 -8.13
N SER A 143 -2.58 14.28 -8.22
CA SER A 143 -2.17 15.28 -9.19
C SER A 143 -2.32 14.73 -10.62
N HIS A 144 -2.86 15.52 -11.56
CA HIS A 144 -2.96 15.15 -12.98
C HIS A 144 -1.63 14.66 -13.59
N ALA A 145 -0.50 15.17 -13.07
CA ALA A 145 0.83 14.73 -13.48
C ALA A 145 1.18 13.26 -13.11
N GLU A 146 0.34 12.59 -12.31
CA GLU A 146 0.51 11.18 -11.95
C GLU A 146 -0.13 10.22 -12.96
N LYS A 147 -0.84 10.70 -13.97
CA LYS A 147 -1.44 9.83 -15.00
C LYS A 147 -0.40 8.92 -15.66
N ALA A 148 0.79 9.46 -15.93
CA ALA A 148 1.89 8.67 -16.51
C ALA A 148 2.47 7.63 -15.53
N LEU A 149 2.43 7.91 -14.23
CA LEU A 149 2.84 6.95 -13.20
C LEU A 149 1.81 5.83 -13.08
N ILE A 150 0.52 6.18 -12.98
CA ILE A 150 -0.58 5.21 -12.91
C ILE A 150 -0.55 4.28 -14.14
N ASN A 151 -0.44 4.82 -15.34
CA ASN A 151 -0.40 4.02 -16.56
C ASN A 151 0.79 3.04 -16.59
N ARG A 152 1.96 3.46 -16.08
CA ARG A 152 3.13 2.59 -15.98
C ARG A 152 2.86 1.46 -14.99
N LEU A 153 2.40 1.80 -13.79
CA LEU A 153 2.08 0.82 -12.75
C LEU A 153 1.00 -0.16 -13.19
N GLN A 154 0.01 0.27 -13.98
CA GLN A 154 -0.97 -0.63 -14.59
C GLN A 154 -0.32 -1.64 -15.54
N GLY A 155 0.67 -1.21 -16.34
CA GLY A 155 1.46 -2.11 -17.18
C GLY A 155 2.30 -3.08 -16.36
N ASP A 156 3.01 -2.57 -15.34
CA ASP A 156 3.85 -3.39 -14.46
C ASP A 156 3.02 -4.45 -13.70
N VAL A 157 1.82 -4.07 -13.21
CA VAL A 157 0.89 -4.99 -12.54
C VAL A 157 0.35 -6.03 -13.53
N ALA A 158 0.02 -5.64 -14.77
CA ALA A 158 -0.44 -6.59 -15.78
C ALA A 158 0.64 -7.62 -16.13
N GLU A 159 1.90 -7.19 -16.25
CA GLU A 159 3.03 -8.09 -16.43
C GLU A 159 3.20 -9.03 -15.23
N LEU A 160 3.11 -8.53 -14.00
CA LEU A 160 3.18 -9.36 -12.80
C LEU A 160 2.04 -10.39 -12.72
N MET A 161 0.80 -9.99 -13.02
CA MET A 161 -0.34 -10.92 -13.06
C MET A 161 -0.10 -12.03 -14.09
N ALA A 162 0.43 -11.69 -15.27
CA ALA A 162 0.73 -12.67 -16.32
C ALA A 162 1.89 -13.62 -15.93
N LEU A 163 2.96 -13.08 -15.35
CA LEU A 163 4.14 -13.86 -14.95
C LEU A 163 3.86 -14.80 -13.77
N THR A 164 3.05 -14.35 -12.81
CA THR A 164 2.74 -15.13 -11.60
C THR A 164 1.56 -16.07 -11.79
N GLY A 165 0.70 -15.85 -12.79
CA GLY A 165 -0.55 -16.58 -12.93
C GLY A 165 -1.50 -16.34 -11.77
N ALA A 166 -1.38 -15.20 -11.08
CA ALA A 166 -2.18 -14.92 -9.90
C ALA A 166 -3.68 -14.87 -10.22
N GLU A 167 -4.48 -15.61 -9.46
CA GLU A 167 -5.94 -15.66 -9.63
C GLU A 167 -6.60 -14.40 -9.05
N LEU A 168 -6.11 -13.93 -7.91
CA LEU A 168 -6.62 -12.75 -7.22
C LEU A 168 -5.56 -11.66 -7.09
N LEU A 169 -6.02 -10.42 -7.27
CA LEU A 169 -5.24 -9.21 -7.07
C LEU A 169 -5.83 -8.43 -5.90
N PHE A 170 -5.08 -8.33 -4.80
CA PHE A 170 -5.46 -7.56 -3.62
C PHE A 170 -4.84 -6.17 -3.67
N CYS A 171 -5.63 -5.12 -3.51
CA CYS A 171 -5.10 -3.74 -3.46
C CYS A 171 -5.88 -2.88 -2.46
N PRO A 172 -5.35 -1.74 -1.99
CA PRO A 172 -6.01 -0.93 -0.98
C PRO A 172 -7.30 -0.31 -1.53
N VAL A 173 -8.33 -0.18 -0.68
CA VAL A 173 -9.53 0.59 -1.00
C VAL A 173 -9.28 2.10 -0.91
N GLY A 174 -8.27 2.52 -0.12
CA GLY A 174 -7.85 3.91 0.04
C GLY A 174 -8.50 4.63 1.23
N VAL A 175 -8.80 3.91 2.31
CA VAL A 175 -9.13 4.51 3.61
C VAL A 175 -7.98 5.42 4.06
N GLY A 176 -8.30 6.55 4.70
CA GLY A 176 -7.30 7.57 5.05
C GLY A 176 -6.87 8.47 3.88
N LYS A 177 -7.23 8.11 2.64
CA LYS A 177 -7.04 8.93 1.42
C LYS A 177 -5.58 9.30 1.12
N HIS A 178 -4.62 8.51 1.59
CA HIS A 178 -3.22 8.71 1.23
C HIS A 178 -3.04 8.57 -0.28
N VAL A 179 -2.39 9.55 -0.92
CA VAL A 179 -2.30 9.59 -2.40
C VAL A 179 -1.67 8.35 -3.01
N ASP A 180 -0.65 7.76 -2.37
CA ASP A 180 -0.03 6.52 -2.84
C ASP A 180 -0.98 5.32 -2.76
N HIS A 181 -1.82 5.21 -1.71
CA HIS A 181 -2.83 4.16 -1.63
C HIS A 181 -3.86 4.30 -2.75
N LEU A 182 -4.26 5.55 -3.04
CA LEU A 182 -5.18 5.82 -4.15
C LEU A 182 -4.54 5.48 -5.50
N ILE A 183 -3.25 5.78 -5.71
CA ILE A 183 -2.52 5.42 -6.93
C ILE A 183 -2.41 3.89 -7.06
N THR A 184 -2.06 3.18 -5.99
CA THR A 184 -2.01 1.70 -5.96
C THR A 184 -3.37 1.10 -6.28
N ARG A 185 -4.46 1.67 -5.74
CA ARG A 185 -5.82 1.27 -6.08
C ARG A 185 -6.09 1.42 -7.58
N GLU A 186 -5.82 2.60 -8.15
CA GLU A 186 -6.06 2.84 -9.58
C GLU A 186 -5.17 1.94 -10.48
N ALA A 187 -3.99 1.52 -10.00
CA ALA A 187 -3.18 0.51 -10.68
C ALA A 187 -3.89 -0.86 -10.72
N GLY A 188 -4.46 -1.30 -9.59
CA GLY A 188 -5.22 -2.55 -9.52
C GLY A 188 -6.57 -2.52 -10.25
N MET A 189 -7.19 -1.34 -10.40
CA MET A 189 -8.49 -1.18 -11.10
C MET A 189 -8.47 -1.64 -12.56
N ALA A 190 -7.30 -1.79 -13.18
CA ALA A 190 -7.19 -2.37 -14.53
C ALA A 190 -7.55 -3.87 -14.58
N HIS A 191 -7.56 -4.57 -13.44
CA HIS A 191 -7.81 -6.02 -13.32
C HIS A 191 -9.10 -6.34 -12.56
N GLN A 192 -10.21 -5.66 -12.89
CA GLN A 192 -11.48 -5.78 -12.13
C GLN A 192 -12.00 -7.22 -11.95
N GLN A 193 -11.70 -8.12 -12.89
CA GLN A 193 -12.13 -9.53 -12.84
C GLN A 193 -11.41 -10.32 -11.74
N ASN A 194 -10.21 -9.91 -11.35
CA ASN A 194 -9.39 -10.55 -10.31
C ASN A 194 -9.37 -9.76 -8.99
N LEU A 195 -9.86 -8.52 -9.03
CA LEU A 195 -9.64 -7.53 -7.99
C LEU A 195 -10.38 -7.84 -6.69
N VAL A 196 -9.68 -7.67 -5.59
CA VAL A 196 -10.16 -7.64 -4.21
C VAL A 196 -9.61 -6.38 -3.56
N LEU A 197 -10.45 -5.58 -2.90
CA LEU A 197 -10.00 -4.38 -2.21
C LEU A 197 -9.85 -4.67 -0.72
N TYR A 198 -8.73 -4.34 -0.09
CA TYR A 198 -8.61 -4.43 1.37
C TYR A 198 -8.80 -3.06 2.04
N SER A 199 -9.35 -3.07 3.25
CA SER A 199 -9.44 -1.90 4.11
C SER A 199 -8.08 -1.55 4.70
N ASP A 200 -7.67 -0.30 4.57
CA ASP A 200 -6.34 0.17 4.98
C ASP A 200 -6.25 0.32 6.51
N PHE A 201 -5.57 -0.61 7.17
CA PHE A 201 -5.29 -0.54 8.61
C PHE A 201 -3.96 0.18 8.86
N PRO A 202 -3.82 1.05 9.87
CA PRO A 202 -4.79 1.39 10.93
C PRO A 202 -5.73 2.55 10.59
N TYR A 203 -5.74 3.06 9.35
CA TYR A 203 -6.58 4.20 8.97
C TYR A 203 -8.08 3.92 9.16
N ASP A 204 -8.49 2.67 9.00
CA ASP A 204 -9.85 2.19 9.19
C ASP A 204 -10.35 2.15 10.65
N LEU A 205 -9.48 2.44 11.62
CA LEU A 205 -9.87 2.63 13.02
C LEU A 205 -10.65 3.93 13.23
N VAL A 206 -10.41 4.95 12.39
CA VAL A 206 -10.99 6.30 12.54
C VAL A 206 -11.68 6.81 11.28
N SER A 207 -11.55 6.11 10.16
CA SER A 207 -12.12 6.50 8.86
C SER A 207 -12.76 5.31 8.16
N GLY A 208 -13.74 5.58 7.29
CA GLY A 208 -14.34 4.57 6.43
C GLY A 208 -13.87 4.66 4.98
N PRO A 209 -14.14 3.64 4.15
CA PRO A 209 -13.93 3.70 2.71
C PRO A 209 -14.96 4.65 2.05
N ASP A 210 -14.71 4.99 0.77
CA ASP A 210 -15.69 5.66 -0.07
C ASP A 210 -16.82 4.67 -0.45
N THR A 211 -17.86 4.64 0.38
CA THR A 211 -19.01 3.73 0.21
C THR A 211 -19.73 3.98 -1.10
N SER A 212 -19.91 5.25 -1.52
CA SER A 212 -20.54 5.57 -2.80
C SER A 212 -19.76 5.01 -3.99
N ARG A 213 -18.42 4.94 -3.91
CA ARG A 213 -17.62 4.25 -4.94
C ARG A 213 -17.82 2.74 -4.90
N LEU A 214 -17.78 2.12 -3.71
CA LEU A 214 -17.98 0.68 -3.56
C LEU A 214 -19.36 0.25 -4.08
N ASP A 215 -20.40 1.01 -3.76
CA ASP A 215 -21.78 0.78 -4.25
C ASP A 215 -21.85 0.84 -5.77
N ARG A 216 -21.22 1.85 -6.40
CA ARG A 216 -21.16 1.96 -7.87
C ARG A 216 -20.41 0.80 -8.53
N LEU A 217 -19.42 0.23 -7.84
CA LEU A 217 -18.70 -0.94 -8.33
C LEU A 217 -19.45 -2.25 -8.03
N GLY A 218 -20.48 -2.22 -7.19
CA GLY A 218 -21.20 -3.41 -6.71
C GLY A 218 -20.38 -4.26 -5.74
N TYR A 219 -19.49 -3.63 -4.96
CA TYR A 219 -18.61 -4.33 -4.02
C TYR A 219 -19.24 -4.36 -2.62
N VAL A 220 -19.19 -5.53 -1.98
CA VAL A 220 -19.71 -5.79 -0.63
C VAL A 220 -18.58 -6.21 0.31
N PRO A 221 -18.68 -5.94 1.62
CA PRO A 221 -17.66 -6.33 2.57
C PRO A 221 -17.61 -7.86 2.76
N TRP A 222 -16.40 -8.37 2.92
CA TRP A 222 -16.08 -9.74 3.33
C TRP A 222 -15.02 -9.67 4.43
N SER A 223 -15.17 -10.43 5.51
CA SER A 223 -14.35 -10.29 6.71
C SER A 223 -13.52 -11.53 7.01
N TRP A 224 -12.33 -11.31 7.56
CA TRP A 224 -11.44 -12.36 8.07
C TRP A 224 -10.98 -12.04 9.49
N ASP A 225 -11.28 -12.94 10.42
CA ASP A 225 -11.04 -12.77 11.86
C ASP A 225 -10.12 -13.85 12.46
N ARG A 226 -9.55 -14.72 11.63
CA ARG A 226 -8.62 -15.78 12.04
C ARG A 226 -7.18 -15.28 12.03
N GLY A 227 -6.35 -15.72 12.98
CA GLY A 227 -4.91 -15.40 12.98
C GLY A 227 -4.54 -13.97 13.42
N LEU A 228 -5.48 -13.19 13.97
CA LEU A 228 -5.24 -11.77 14.32
C LEU A 228 -4.12 -11.56 15.35
N ALA A 229 -3.92 -12.50 16.27
CA ALA A 229 -2.83 -12.41 17.26
C ALA A 229 -1.44 -12.51 16.59
N SER A 230 -1.29 -13.38 15.59
CA SER A 230 -0.04 -13.54 14.84
C SER A 230 0.27 -12.28 14.04
N LYS A 231 -0.74 -11.72 13.37
CA LYS A 231 -0.65 -10.44 12.64
C LYS A 231 -0.09 -9.31 13.49
N GLN A 232 -0.54 -9.16 14.74
CA GLN A 232 0.01 -8.14 15.65
C GLN A 232 1.52 -8.33 15.89
N GLY A 233 1.96 -9.59 16.02
CA GLY A 233 3.38 -9.92 16.11
C GLY A 233 4.16 -9.53 14.85
N ARG A 234 3.61 -9.80 13.67
CA ARG A 234 4.21 -9.41 12.37
C ARG A 234 4.32 -7.91 12.20
N ILE A 235 3.27 -7.16 12.55
CA ILE A 235 3.27 -5.69 12.49
C ILE A 235 4.39 -5.08 13.35
N ARG A 236 4.65 -5.63 14.55
CA ARG A 236 5.72 -5.15 15.43
C ARG A 236 7.12 -5.30 14.84
N GLN A 237 7.31 -6.17 13.85
CA GLN A 237 8.61 -6.36 13.23
C GLN A 237 9.00 -5.24 12.26
N TYR A 238 8.04 -4.40 11.83
CA TYR A 238 8.29 -3.16 11.10
C TYR A 238 8.70 -2.05 12.08
N ALA A 239 9.83 -2.21 12.75
CA ALA A 239 10.27 -1.36 13.87
C ALA A 239 10.36 0.12 13.47
N THR A 240 10.76 0.42 12.23
CA THR A 240 10.82 1.80 11.72
C THR A 240 9.45 2.50 11.67
N GLN A 241 8.34 1.75 11.68
CA GLN A 241 6.98 2.28 11.51
C GLN A 241 6.08 2.03 12.73
N ALA A 242 6.22 0.88 13.39
CA ALA A 242 5.29 0.39 14.41
C ALA A 242 5.08 1.39 15.56
N ASP A 243 6.15 1.99 16.09
CA ASP A 243 6.05 2.94 17.19
C ASP A 243 5.41 4.28 16.77
N SER A 244 5.63 4.70 15.52
CA SER A 244 5.00 5.90 14.97
C SER A 244 3.50 5.69 14.72
N LEU A 245 3.12 4.49 14.28
CA LEU A 245 1.72 4.11 14.01
C LEU A 245 0.95 3.80 15.30
N PHE A 246 1.62 3.21 16.28
CA PHE A 246 1.05 2.77 17.55
C PHE A 246 1.87 3.31 18.73
N PRO A 247 1.83 4.62 19.02
CA PRO A 247 2.67 5.25 20.04
C PRO A 247 2.40 4.72 21.47
N GLY A 248 1.26 4.07 21.70
CA GLY A 248 0.96 3.38 22.96
C GLY A 248 1.45 1.92 23.01
N GLY A 249 2.18 1.42 22.01
CA GLY A 249 2.68 0.04 21.88
C GLY A 249 1.60 -1.04 21.67
N LYS A 250 0.33 -0.67 21.84
CA LYS A 250 -0.83 -1.54 21.67
C LYS A 250 -1.37 -1.44 20.26
N ILE A 251 -1.21 -2.52 19.50
CA ILE A 251 -1.87 -2.72 18.21
C ILE A 251 -3.25 -3.32 18.51
N PRO A 252 -4.37 -2.67 18.15
CA PRO A 252 -5.71 -3.20 18.42
C PRO A 252 -5.97 -4.46 17.58
N PRO A 253 -6.61 -5.51 18.14
CA PRO A 253 -7.08 -6.62 17.33
C PRO A 253 -8.25 -6.13 16.48
N ARG A 254 -8.11 -6.22 15.15
CA ARG A 254 -9.11 -5.77 14.18
C ARG A 254 -9.24 -6.85 13.11
N ALA A 255 -10.48 -7.31 12.87
CA ALA A 255 -10.75 -8.21 11.76
C ALA A 255 -10.40 -7.52 10.43
N GLU A 256 -9.79 -8.27 9.53
CA GLU A 256 -9.42 -7.77 8.21
C GLU A 256 -10.70 -7.65 7.38
N THR A 257 -10.89 -6.50 6.75
CA THR A 257 -12.05 -6.25 5.90
C THR A 257 -11.60 -6.15 4.46
N TYR A 258 -12.24 -6.92 3.61
CA TYR A 258 -12.07 -6.92 2.17
C TYR A 258 -13.37 -6.49 1.51
N PHE A 259 -13.31 -6.05 0.27
CA PHE A 259 -14.46 -5.73 -0.56
C PHE A 259 -14.34 -6.51 -1.86
N VAL A 260 -15.41 -7.22 -2.20
CA VAL A 260 -15.49 -8.13 -3.34
C VAL A 260 -16.81 -7.89 -4.07
N PRO A 261 -16.91 -8.19 -5.39
CA PRO A 261 -18.19 -8.09 -6.09
C PRO A 261 -19.29 -8.91 -5.42
N ALA A 262 -20.49 -8.35 -5.32
CA ALA A 262 -21.64 -8.99 -4.67
C ALA A 262 -22.07 -10.31 -5.32
N GLN A 263 -21.72 -10.53 -6.59
CA GLN A 263 -21.99 -11.75 -7.35
C GLN A 263 -20.82 -12.04 -8.29
N GLY A 264 -20.51 -13.32 -8.51
CA GLY A 264 -19.40 -13.77 -9.35
C GLY A 264 -19.58 -13.41 -10.82
N ASN A 265 -18.97 -12.28 -11.21
CA ASN A 265 -18.33 -12.15 -12.51
C ASN A 265 -16.88 -12.61 -12.39
#